data_AF-A0ABF7PHH5-F1
#
_entry.id   AF-A0ABF7PHH5-F1
#
_cell.length_a   1.000
_cell.length_b   1.000
_cell.length_c   1.000
_cell.angle_alpha   90.00
_cell.angle_beta   90.00
_cell.angle_gamma   90.00
#
_symmetry.space_group_name_H-M   'P 1'
#
loop_
_entity.id
_entity.type
_entity.pdbx_description
1 polymer ?
#
loop_
_entity_poly.entity_id
_entity_poly.type
_entity_poly.pdbx_seq_one_letter_code
_entity_poly.pdbx_strand_id
1 'polypeptide(L)'
;MAHLLARLGAKALLPRRDGDKLLPPLIGAAEALRLREQFYAIGQQWPYENIVPGKPPSPPGCKAYLERQKAKEAKRAARAKQVAEAMANMPKTVADYKASRRLDWSEVSALDRLLMTPGQIREKYVKRRLMKQG
;
A
#
# COMPACT_ATOMS: atom_id res chain seq x y z
N MET A 1 36.47 -31.43 10.11
CA MET A 1 35.62 -30.40 9.50
C MET A 1 36.03 -28.98 9.87
N ALA A 2 36.28 -28.66 11.15
CA ALA A 2 36.81 -27.34 11.53
C ALA A 2 38.11 -26.96 10.77
N HIS A 3 39.00 -27.93 10.51
CA HIS A 3 40.21 -27.72 9.72
C HIS A 3 39.93 -27.38 8.24
N LEU A 4 38.83 -27.88 7.65
CA LEU A 4 38.43 -27.54 6.28
C LEU A 4 37.84 -26.13 6.23
N LEU A 5 37.05 -25.75 7.23
CA LEU A 5 36.55 -24.38 7.37
C LEU A 5 37.71 -23.39 7.57
N ALA A 6 38.71 -23.73 8.38
CA ALA A 6 39.88 -22.88 8.62
C ALA A 6 40.74 -22.68 7.36
N ARG A 7 40.87 -23.71 6.51
CA ARG A 7 41.68 -23.65 5.28
C ARG A 7 40.96 -23.01 4.09
N LEU A 8 39.68 -23.34 3.89
CA LEU A 8 38.92 -22.94 2.70
C LEU A 8 37.95 -21.79 2.96
N GLY A 9 37.71 -21.46 4.23
CA GLY A 9 36.81 -20.39 4.65
C GLY A 9 35.40 -20.57 4.08
N ALA A 10 34.85 -19.48 3.55
CA ALA A 10 33.51 -19.45 2.96
C ALA A 10 33.33 -20.45 1.80
N LYS A 11 34.39 -20.81 1.07
CA LYS A 11 34.30 -21.74 -0.07
C LYS A 11 33.91 -23.16 0.35
N ALA A 12 34.13 -23.55 1.60
CA ALA A 12 33.70 -24.85 2.12
C ALA A 12 32.18 -24.94 2.28
N LEU A 13 31.51 -23.81 2.48
CA LEU A 13 30.07 -23.70 2.76
C LEU A 13 29.25 -23.39 1.50
N LEU A 14 29.90 -23.05 0.39
CA LEU A 14 29.24 -22.71 -0.87
C LEU A 14 29.18 -23.92 -1.82
N PRO A 15 28.11 -24.04 -2.63
CA PRO A 15 28.07 -25.00 -3.74
C PRO A 15 29.24 -24.78 -4.70
N ARG A 16 29.72 -25.85 -5.30
CA ARG A 16 30.89 -25.83 -6.21
C ARG A 16 30.47 -26.20 -7.61
N ARG A 17 31.12 -25.62 -8.61
CA ARG A 17 30.86 -25.95 -10.01
C ARG A 17 31.97 -26.86 -10.54
N ASP A 18 31.58 -27.99 -11.11
CA ASP A 18 32.46 -28.94 -11.78
C ASP A 18 31.93 -29.19 -13.20
N GLY A 19 32.48 -28.47 -14.16
CA GLY A 19 31.93 -28.34 -15.52
C GLY A 19 30.49 -27.79 -15.50
N ASP A 20 29.56 -28.60 -16.01
CA ASP A 20 28.13 -28.29 -16.05
C ASP A 20 27.35 -28.74 -14.81
N LYS A 21 28.01 -29.45 -13.87
CA LYS A 21 27.36 -29.94 -12.66
C LYS A 21 27.62 -29.01 -11.49
N LEU A 22 26.56 -28.69 -10.75
CA LEU A 22 26.66 -28.02 -9.45
C LEU A 22 26.76 -29.08 -8.35
N LEU A 23 27.92 -29.20 -7.74
CA LEU A 23 28.19 -30.08 -6.61
C LEU A 23 27.79 -29.41 -5.29
N PRO A 24 27.39 -30.21 -4.29
CA PRO A 24 27.10 -29.70 -2.96
C PRO A 24 28.36 -29.07 -2.31
N PRO A 25 28.15 -28.21 -1.29
CA PRO A 25 29.26 -27.68 -0.49
C PRO A 25 30.05 -28.82 0.17
N LEU A 26 31.33 -28.54 0.49
CA LEU A 26 32.18 -29.49 1.19
C LEU A 26 31.67 -29.78 2.61
N ILE A 27 31.07 -28.78 3.24
CA ILE A 27 30.45 -28.89 4.56
C ILE A 27 28.94 -28.72 4.37
N GLY A 28 28.17 -29.74 4.75
CA GLY A 28 26.72 -29.70 4.68
C GLY A 28 26.11 -28.67 5.65
N ALA A 29 24.89 -28.24 5.39
CA ALA A 29 24.21 -27.24 6.22
C ALA A 29 24.07 -27.66 7.70
N ALA A 30 23.76 -28.94 7.96
CA ALA A 30 23.64 -29.47 9.32
C ALA A 30 24.98 -29.45 10.08
N GLU A 31 26.08 -29.76 9.39
CA GLU A 31 27.43 -29.73 9.98
C GLU A 31 27.89 -28.29 10.21
N ALA A 32 27.56 -27.36 9.30
CA ALA A 32 27.83 -25.95 9.46
C ALA A 32 27.11 -25.35 10.68
N LEU A 33 25.88 -25.79 10.97
CA LEU A 33 25.15 -25.39 12.18
C LEU A 33 25.82 -25.91 13.46
N ARG A 34 26.29 -27.17 13.46
CA ARG A 34 27.05 -27.72 14.60
C ARG A 34 28.36 -26.97 14.83
N LEU A 35 29.08 -26.61 13.77
CA LEU A 35 30.29 -25.79 13.88
C LEU A 35 29.97 -24.39 14.42
N ARG A 36 28.84 -23.80 14.00
CA ARG A 36 28.38 -22.52 14.52
C ARG A 36 28.08 -22.57 16.02
N GLU A 37 27.44 -23.62 16.50
CA GLU A 37 27.22 -23.84 17.94
C GLU A 37 28.53 -23.93 18.71
N GLN A 38 29.55 -24.61 18.14
CA GLN A 38 30.89 -24.68 18.74
C GLN A 38 31.57 -23.31 18.79
N PHE A 39 31.45 -22.49 17.75
CA PHE A 39 31.97 -21.12 17.75
C PHE A 39 31.35 -20.27 18.85
N TYR A 40 30.02 -20.36 19.01
CA TYR A 40 29.33 -19.64 20.09
C TYR A 40 29.67 -20.17 21.48
N ALA A 41 29.88 -21.48 21.64
CA ALA A 41 30.32 -22.07 22.89
C ALA A 41 31.71 -21.55 23.33
N ILE A 42 32.57 -21.18 22.37
CA ILE A 42 33.91 -20.60 22.61
C ILE A 42 33.82 -19.06 22.78
N GLY A 43 32.62 -18.46 22.64
CA GLY A 43 32.41 -17.02 22.69
C GLY A 43 32.86 -16.27 21.44
N GLN A 44 33.12 -16.97 20.33
CA GLN A 44 33.50 -16.36 19.07
C GLN A 44 32.28 -16.11 18.18
N GLN A 45 32.29 -14.99 17.45
CA GLN A 45 31.24 -14.67 16.49
C GLN A 45 31.40 -15.54 15.23
N TRP A 46 30.29 -16.08 14.74
CA TRP A 46 30.27 -16.83 13.49
C TRP A 46 30.36 -15.87 12.28
N PRO A 47 31.39 -15.94 11.44
CA PRO A 47 31.60 -14.95 10.37
C PRO A 47 30.77 -15.21 9.11
N TYR A 48 30.09 -16.37 8.99
CA TYR A 48 29.41 -16.81 7.77
C TYR A 48 27.87 -16.77 7.88
N GLU A 49 27.31 -15.82 8.63
CA GLU A 49 25.85 -15.71 8.86
C GLU A 49 25.04 -15.55 7.57
N ASN A 50 25.63 -14.90 6.56
CA ASN A 50 25.02 -14.69 5.24
C ASN A 50 24.83 -16.00 4.46
N ILE A 51 25.57 -17.07 4.81
CA ILE A 51 25.57 -18.37 4.12
C ILE A 51 24.80 -19.40 4.94
N VAL A 52 25.06 -19.48 6.25
CA VAL A 52 24.36 -20.36 7.20
C VAL A 52 24.14 -19.56 8.49
N PRO A 53 22.91 -19.19 8.88
CA PRO A 53 21.60 -19.72 8.49
C PRO A 53 20.99 -19.13 7.20
N GLY A 54 21.79 -18.52 6.33
CA GLY A 54 21.33 -18.04 5.02
C GLY A 54 20.43 -16.82 5.15
N LYS A 55 20.86 -15.81 5.92
CA LYS A 55 20.25 -14.48 5.91
C LYS A 55 21.00 -13.62 4.88
N PRO A 56 20.70 -13.73 3.57
CA PRO A 56 21.37 -12.89 2.59
C PRO A 56 21.03 -11.41 2.87
N PRO A 57 21.96 -10.49 2.60
CA PRO A 57 21.64 -9.07 2.66
C PRO A 57 20.51 -8.77 1.67
N SER A 58 19.59 -7.88 2.06
CA SER A 58 18.53 -7.45 1.16
C SER A 58 19.16 -6.87 -0.12
N PRO A 59 18.64 -7.22 -1.31
CA PRO A 59 19.18 -6.70 -2.55
C PRO A 59 19.10 -5.16 -2.59
N PRO A 60 20.04 -4.50 -3.29
CA PRO A 60 20.03 -3.05 -3.43
C PRO A 60 18.68 -2.58 -4.00
N GLY A 61 18.08 -1.56 -3.37
CA GLY A 61 16.77 -1.01 -3.76
C GLY A 61 15.56 -1.58 -3.01
N CYS A 62 15.70 -2.69 -2.27
CA CYS A 62 14.59 -3.28 -1.50
C CYS A 62 14.04 -2.30 -0.45
N LYS A 63 14.91 -1.59 0.28
CA LYS A 63 14.52 -0.58 1.28
C LYS A 63 13.70 0.56 0.65
N ALA A 64 14.20 1.13 -0.45
CA ALA A 64 13.52 2.20 -1.17
C ALA A 64 12.16 1.75 -1.72
N TYR A 65 12.05 0.50 -2.19
CA TYR A 65 10.77 -0.08 -2.61
C TYR A 65 9.76 -0.15 -1.46
N LEU A 66 10.18 -0.65 -0.29
CA LEU A 66 9.32 -0.76 0.89
C LEU A 66 8.86 0.62 1.39
N GLU A 67 9.73 1.62 1.36
CA GLU A 67 9.37 3.01 1.72
C GLU A 67 8.32 3.59 0.76
N ARG A 68 8.47 3.35 -0.56
CA ARG A 68 7.46 3.75 -1.55
C ARG A 68 6.11 3.08 -1.30
N GLN A 69 6.09 1.81 -0.91
CA GLN A 69 4.85 1.10 -0.58
C GLN A 69 4.19 1.71 0.67
N LYS A 70 4.94 1.95 1.74
CA LYS A 70 4.43 2.62 2.95
C LYS A 70 3.84 3.99 2.64
N ALA A 71 4.51 4.79 1.81
CA ALA A 71 4.00 6.09 1.40
C ALA A 71 2.69 5.97 0.59
N LYS A 72 2.57 4.95 -0.27
CA LYS A 72 1.35 4.67 -1.03
C LYS A 72 0.19 4.26 -0.13
N GLU A 73 0.45 3.43 0.88
CA GLU A 73 -0.53 3.02 1.89
C GLU A 73 -1.00 4.19 2.74
N ALA A 74 -0.09 5.06 3.20
CA ALA A 74 -0.43 6.27 3.95
C ALA A 74 -1.36 7.19 3.15
N LYS A 75 -1.09 7.40 1.85
CA LYS A 75 -1.97 8.17 0.97
C LYS A 75 -3.36 7.53 0.81
N ARG A 76 -3.43 6.20 0.68
CA ARG A 76 -4.71 5.47 0.62
C ARG A 76 -5.53 5.63 1.90
N ALA A 77 -4.89 5.53 3.05
CA ALA A 77 -5.54 5.72 4.35
C ALA A 77 -6.08 7.15 4.51
N ALA A 78 -5.29 8.16 4.12
CA ALA A 78 -5.74 9.55 4.14
C ALA A 78 -6.96 9.78 3.23
N ARG A 79 -6.94 9.24 2.00
CA ARG A 79 -8.06 9.33 1.07
C ARG A 79 -9.31 8.61 1.60
N ALA A 80 -9.15 7.45 2.25
CA ALA A 80 -10.26 6.71 2.84
C ALA A 80 -10.96 7.53 3.94
N LYS A 81 -10.21 8.25 4.78
CA LYS A 81 -10.78 9.17 5.79
C LYS A 81 -11.59 10.30 5.15
N GLN A 82 -11.03 10.96 4.13
CA GLN A 82 -11.72 12.03 3.41
C GLN A 82 -13.03 11.53 2.75
N VAL A 83 -13.00 10.33 2.18
CA VAL A 83 -14.20 9.72 1.58
C VAL A 83 -15.24 9.41 2.67
N ALA A 84 -14.83 8.87 3.81
CA ALA A 84 -15.73 8.59 4.92
C ALA A 84 -16.40 9.88 5.46
N GLU A 85 -15.62 10.95 5.64
CA GLU A 85 -16.14 12.27 6.03
C GLU A 85 -17.11 12.83 4.99
N ALA A 86 -16.78 12.73 3.69
CA ALA A 86 -17.66 13.17 2.61
C ALA A 86 -18.98 12.36 2.56
N MET A 87 -18.91 11.04 2.79
CA MET A 87 -20.09 10.17 2.85
C MET A 87 -20.94 10.47 4.08
N ALA A 88 -20.34 10.77 5.23
CA ALA A 88 -21.06 11.20 6.42
C ALA A 88 -21.80 12.53 6.20
N ASN A 89 -21.22 13.45 5.42
CA ASN A 89 -21.84 14.74 5.07
C ASN A 89 -22.86 14.64 3.90
N MET A 90 -22.89 13.53 3.18
CA MET A 90 -23.72 13.35 1.99
C MET A 90 -25.24 13.51 2.24
N PRO A 91 -25.84 13.00 3.33
CA PRO A 91 -27.26 13.22 3.61
C PRO A 91 -27.61 14.71 3.74
N LYS A 92 -26.74 15.49 4.36
CA LYS A 92 -26.93 16.95 4.50
C LYS A 92 -26.84 17.64 3.14
N THR A 93 -25.81 17.34 2.35
CA THR A 93 -25.67 17.95 1.01
C THR A 93 -26.83 17.57 0.09
N VAL A 94 -27.36 16.35 0.18
CA VAL A 94 -28.57 15.92 -0.54
C VAL A 94 -29.80 16.67 -0.05
N ALA A 95 -29.96 16.89 1.26
CA ALA A 95 -31.05 17.67 1.81
C ALA A 95 -31.00 19.13 1.34
N ASP A 96 -29.84 19.76 1.39
CA ASP A 96 -29.61 21.13 0.91
C ASP A 96 -29.88 21.25 -0.59
N TYR A 97 -29.43 20.27 -1.39
CA TYR A 97 -29.72 20.19 -2.82
C TYR A 97 -31.23 20.06 -3.09
N LYS A 98 -31.93 19.16 -2.39
CA LYS A 98 -33.39 19.01 -2.52
C LYS A 98 -34.13 20.28 -2.11
N ALA A 99 -33.70 20.94 -1.04
CA ALA A 99 -34.30 22.18 -0.55
C ALA A 99 -34.14 23.32 -1.55
N SER A 100 -32.93 23.53 -2.10
CA SER A 100 -32.68 24.56 -3.12
C SER A 100 -33.51 24.38 -4.40
N ARG A 101 -33.83 23.12 -4.74
CA ARG A 101 -34.64 22.75 -5.91
C ARG A 101 -36.15 22.74 -5.64
N ARG A 102 -36.57 22.91 -4.39
CA ARG A 102 -37.98 22.97 -4.02
C ARG A 102 -38.57 24.29 -4.51
N LEU A 103 -39.57 24.18 -5.36
CA LEU A 103 -40.31 25.32 -5.88
C LEU A 103 -41.44 25.67 -4.90
N ASP A 104 -41.55 26.94 -4.51
CA ASP A 104 -42.80 27.42 -3.95
C ASP A 104 -43.76 27.74 -5.09
N TRP A 105 -44.84 26.98 -5.18
CA TRP A 105 -45.83 27.20 -6.22
C TRP A 105 -46.50 28.55 -6.11
N SER A 106 -46.60 29.13 -4.90
CA SER A 106 -47.22 30.44 -4.68
C SER A 106 -46.54 31.57 -5.48
N GLU A 107 -45.22 31.48 -5.66
CA GLU A 107 -44.40 32.44 -6.41
C GLU A 107 -44.50 32.28 -7.94
N VAL A 108 -45.10 31.17 -8.42
CA VAL A 108 -45.27 30.90 -9.85
C VAL A 108 -46.45 31.70 -10.38
N SER A 109 -46.18 32.54 -11.38
CA SER A 109 -47.21 33.31 -12.10
C SER A 109 -48.35 32.41 -12.59
N ALA A 110 -49.59 32.86 -12.42
CA ALA A 110 -50.78 32.16 -12.89
C ALA A 110 -50.74 31.86 -14.40
N LEU A 111 -50.16 32.77 -15.19
CA LEU A 111 -49.97 32.60 -16.63
C LEU A 111 -49.01 31.44 -16.94
N ASP A 112 -47.90 31.36 -16.20
CA ASP A 112 -46.92 30.27 -16.37
C ASP A 112 -47.52 28.92 -15.96
N ARG A 113 -48.38 28.89 -14.94
CA ARG A 113 -49.11 27.65 -14.55
C ARG A 113 -50.07 27.16 -15.63
N LEU A 114 -50.59 28.07 -16.46
CA LEU A 114 -51.51 27.76 -17.58
C LEU A 114 -50.76 27.35 -18.85
N LEU A 115 -49.66 28.02 -19.16
CA LEU A 115 -48.97 27.90 -20.46
C LEU A 115 -47.77 26.95 -20.45
N MET A 116 -47.22 26.63 -19.28
CA MET A 116 -45.98 25.85 -19.18
C MET A 116 -46.20 24.53 -18.45
N THR A 117 -45.41 23.53 -18.83
CA THR A 117 -45.39 22.24 -18.11
C THR A 117 -44.67 22.38 -16.77
N PRO A 118 -44.96 21.52 -15.77
CA PRO A 118 -44.27 21.55 -14.48
C PRO A 118 -42.73 21.44 -14.58
N GLY A 119 -42.22 20.72 -15.59
CA GLY A 119 -40.78 20.63 -15.87
C GLY A 119 -40.18 21.98 -16.29
N GLN A 120 -40.83 22.66 -17.25
CA GLN A 120 -40.40 23.98 -17.74
C GLN A 120 -40.51 25.06 -16.65
N ILE A 121 -41.55 25.01 -15.81
CA ILE A 121 -41.72 25.92 -14.67
C ILE A 121 -40.57 25.73 -13.67
N ARG A 122 -40.27 24.47 -13.29
CA ARG A 122 -39.14 24.17 -12.40
C ARG A 122 -37.84 24.69 -12.97
N GLU A 123 -37.57 24.49 -14.25
CA GLU A 123 -36.33 24.97 -14.87
C GLU A 123 -36.24 26.50 -14.85
N LYS A 124 -37.29 27.21 -15.29
CA LYS A 124 -37.34 28.68 -15.33
C LYS A 124 -37.14 29.31 -13.96
N TYR A 125 -37.88 28.85 -12.95
CA TYR A 125 -37.91 29.48 -11.63
C TYR A 125 -36.76 29.02 -10.73
N VAL A 126 -36.37 27.73 -10.76
CA VAL A 126 -35.22 27.25 -9.99
C VAL A 126 -33.93 27.84 -10.54
N LYS A 127 -33.74 27.91 -11.87
CA LYS A 127 -32.55 28.53 -12.47
C LYS A 127 -32.45 30.02 -12.13
N ARG A 128 -33.56 30.75 -12.22
CA ARG A 128 -33.63 32.17 -11.83
C ARG A 128 -33.30 32.37 -10.35
N ARG A 129 -33.77 31.50 -9.46
CA ARG A 129 -33.47 31.56 -8.02
C ARG A 129 -31.99 31.30 -7.73
N LEU A 130 -31.41 30.27 -8.35
CA LEU A 130 -29.98 29.95 -8.20
C LEU A 130 -29.09 31.08 -8.72
N MET A 131 -29.44 31.72 -9.84
CA MET A 131 -28.69 32.86 -10.38
C MET A 131 -28.76 34.13 -9.52
N LYS A 132 -29.77 34.27 -8.66
CA LYS A 132 -29.89 35.41 -7.73
C LYS A 132 -29.15 35.21 -6.41
N GLN A 133 -28.78 33.96 -6.09
CA GLN A 133 -28.14 33.60 -4.82
C GLN A 133 -26.62 33.43 -4.93
N GLY A 134 -26.07 33.34 -6.14
CA GLY A 134 -24.63 33.39 -6.42
C GLY A 134 -24.19 34.79 -6.81
#